data_AF-A0A2M7QI52-F1
#
_entry.id   AF-A0A2M7QI52-F1
#
_cell.length_a   1.000
_cell.length_b   1.000
_cell.length_c   1.000
_cell.angle_alpha   90.00
_cell.angle_beta   90.00
_cell.angle_gamma   90.00
#
_symmetry.space_group_name_H-M   'P 1'
#
loop_
_entity.id
_entity.type
_entity.pdbx_description
1 polymer ?
#
loop_
_entity_poly.entity_id
_entity_poly.type
_entity_poly.pdbx_seq_one_letter_code
_entity_poly.pdbx_strand_id
1 'polypeptide(L)'
;MKNRLLLFFAVIVCATVGYLLLKPKPPTTLLQNNTSQQTSQNNQISLGEDICNEFPKEWVGSVLGKTIIKTEKLDSTSSNVCQYFTDDMNFVTLRLNNLSAEEQKKGQITLGRTIATNNKIQMEHFVVKQENGLINDIVLILNNNLFLAVDRSSTKAASEEEIINFASTVSNRILKGDFQVSSVAPTEKKKSVVPLPQETDIVRSFFEIIGEHRPSDAVMMMTPINTSNDSTKQAWAVQFNAFKSMAVKNIEPSMQSEWTENIHSYKVTLQVEMKPEAASVQPMPNYGWDNGNNIRWIQLEKINNKWMIGGIGTGP
;
A
#
# COMPACT_ATOMS: atom_id res chain seq x y z
N MET A 1 -52.36 -47.94 -27.28
CA MET A 1 -52.18 -46.64 -27.97
C MET A 1 -52.08 -45.47 -26.98
N LYS A 2 -51.08 -45.45 -26.09
CA LYS A 2 -50.84 -44.30 -25.17
C LYS A 2 -49.39 -43.78 -25.16
N ASN A 3 -48.45 -44.47 -25.81
CA ASN A 3 -47.03 -44.08 -25.84
C ASN A 3 -46.58 -43.31 -27.10
N ARG A 4 -47.48 -42.96 -28.02
CA ARG A 4 -47.14 -42.17 -29.22
C ARG A 4 -47.44 -40.67 -29.11
N LEU A 5 -48.14 -40.24 -28.05
CA LEU A 5 -48.51 -38.83 -27.85
C LEU A 5 -47.46 -38.04 -27.05
N LEU A 6 -46.64 -38.71 -26.21
CA LEU A 6 -45.61 -38.07 -25.37
C LEU A 6 -44.35 -37.68 -26.15
N LEU A 7 -44.07 -38.32 -27.29
CA LEU A 7 -42.89 -38.01 -28.12
C LEU A 7 -43.04 -36.74 -28.97
N PHE A 8 -44.28 -36.29 -29.25
CA PHE A 8 -44.49 -35.07 -30.03
C PHE A 8 -44.38 -33.78 -29.20
N PHE A 9 -44.66 -33.82 -27.89
CA PHE A 9 -44.51 -32.65 -27.03
C PHE A 9 -43.05 -32.35 -26.66
N ALA A 10 -42.19 -33.38 -26.53
CA ALA A 10 -40.78 -33.18 -26.19
C ALA A 10 -39.97 -32.50 -27.32
N VAL A 11 -40.35 -32.72 -28.59
CA VAL A 11 -39.63 -32.12 -29.73
C VAL A 11 -40.02 -30.64 -29.94
N ILE A 12 -41.27 -30.27 -29.63
CA ILE A 12 -41.75 -28.89 -29.80
C ILE A 12 -41.19 -27.96 -28.70
N VAL A 13 -40.98 -28.46 -27.47
CA VAL A 13 -40.40 -27.67 -26.38
C VAL A 13 -38.90 -27.42 -26.57
N CYS A 14 -38.15 -28.36 -27.17
CA CYS A 14 -36.73 -28.13 -27.48
C CYS A 14 -36.51 -27.13 -28.64
N ALA A 15 -37.43 -27.05 -29.60
CA ALA A 15 -37.32 -26.12 -30.72
C ALA A 15 -37.59 -24.65 -30.33
N THR A 16 -38.46 -24.40 -29.34
CA THR A 16 -38.78 -23.02 -28.89
C THR A 16 -37.72 -22.43 -27.97
N VAL A 17 -37.05 -23.25 -27.14
CA VAL A 17 -35.94 -22.78 -26.28
C VAL A 17 -34.68 -22.49 -27.10
N GLY A 18 -34.41 -23.24 -28.17
CA GLY A 18 -33.29 -22.97 -29.08
C GLY A 18 -33.43 -21.65 -29.85
N TYR A 19 -34.66 -21.26 -30.23
CA TYR A 19 -34.90 -20.03 -30.98
C TYR A 19 -34.80 -18.75 -30.11
N LEU A 20 -35.00 -18.87 -28.79
CA LEU A 20 -34.86 -17.73 -27.86
C LEU A 20 -33.40 -17.43 -27.47
N LEU A 21 -32.48 -18.40 -27.62
CA LEU A 21 -31.05 -18.22 -27.29
C LEU A 21 -30.18 -17.78 -28.49
N LEU A 22 -30.75 -17.65 -29.69
CA LEU A 22 -30.04 -17.28 -30.92
C LEU A 22 -30.51 -15.94 -31.50
N LYS A 23 -31.03 -15.02 -30.68
CA LYS A 23 -31.22 -13.64 -31.15
C LYS A 23 -29.86 -12.94 -31.24
N PRO A 24 -29.42 -12.50 -32.43
CA PRO A 24 -28.22 -11.70 -32.55
C PRO A 24 -28.39 -10.41 -31.75
N LYS A 25 -27.40 -10.12 -30.91
CA LYS A 25 -27.32 -8.88 -30.14
C LYS A 25 -27.36 -7.70 -31.13
N PRO A 26 -28.24 -6.71 -30.95
CA PRO A 26 -28.24 -5.55 -31.83
C PRO A 26 -26.87 -4.86 -31.75
N PRO A 27 -26.34 -4.34 -32.88
CA PRO A 27 -25.04 -3.70 -32.89
C PRO A 27 -25.07 -2.51 -31.93
N THR A 28 -24.20 -2.57 -30.92
CA THR A 28 -23.93 -1.45 -30.02
C THR A 28 -23.51 -0.26 -30.89
N THR A 29 -24.41 0.71 -31.02
CA THR A 29 -24.09 2.00 -31.61
C THR A 29 -23.05 2.64 -30.70
N LEU A 30 -21.79 2.65 -31.13
CA LEU A 30 -20.75 3.44 -30.50
C LEU A 30 -21.16 4.91 -30.67
N LEU A 31 -21.69 5.50 -29.61
CA LEU A 31 -21.73 6.94 -29.44
C LEU A 31 -20.27 7.42 -29.44
N GLN A 32 -19.82 7.90 -30.60
CA GLN A 32 -18.65 8.74 -30.72
C GLN A 32 -18.92 10.03 -29.95
N ASN A 33 -18.60 10.03 -28.66
CA ASN A 33 -18.37 11.28 -27.96
C ASN A 33 -17.05 11.84 -28.48
N ASN A 34 -17.18 12.83 -29.35
CA ASN A 34 -16.13 13.79 -29.66
C ASN A 34 -15.70 14.46 -28.34
N THR A 35 -14.76 13.82 -27.66
CA THR A 35 -13.98 14.49 -26.63
C THR A 35 -12.84 15.14 -27.38
N SER A 36 -12.98 16.45 -27.58
CA SER A 36 -11.90 17.34 -27.97
C SER A 36 -10.62 16.94 -27.25
N GLN A 37 -9.65 16.44 -28.03
CA GLN A 37 -8.27 16.31 -27.62
C GLN A 37 -7.73 17.72 -27.33
N GLN A 38 -7.92 18.19 -26.10
CA GLN A 38 -6.97 19.11 -25.53
C GLN A 38 -5.69 18.30 -25.28
N THR A 39 -4.72 18.55 -26.15
CA THR A 39 -3.30 18.26 -25.97
C THR A 39 -2.87 18.71 -24.58
N SER A 40 -2.97 17.81 -23.61
CA SER A 40 -2.30 17.98 -22.31
C SER A 40 -0.80 17.87 -22.59
N GLN A 41 -0.13 19.02 -22.49
CA GLN A 41 1.33 19.06 -22.46
C GLN A 41 1.78 18.06 -21.39
N ASN A 42 2.61 17.12 -21.82
CA ASN A 42 3.21 16.08 -21.02
C ASN A 42 4.28 16.70 -20.09
N ASN A 43 3.85 17.57 -19.18
CA ASN A 43 4.67 18.01 -18.07
C ASN A 43 4.73 16.82 -17.12
N GLN A 44 5.78 16.01 -17.27
CA GLN A 44 6.07 14.90 -16.37
C GLN A 44 6.19 15.47 -14.95
N ILE A 45 5.16 15.26 -14.14
CA ILE A 45 5.17 15.66 -12.73
C ILE A 45 6.24 14.81 -12.05
N SER A 46 7.31 15.43 -11.59
CA SER A 46 8.38 14.78 -10.87
C SER A 46 8.52 15.38 -9.48
N LEU A 47 8.46 14.52 -8.46
CA LEU A 47 8.76 14.84 -7.08
C LEU A 47 10.10 14.17 -6.74
N GLY A 48 10.97 14.86 -6.00
CA GLY A 48 12.17 14.24 -5.46
C GLY A 48 11.84 13.13 -4.46
N GLU A 49 12.80 12.22 -4.27
CA GLU A 49 12.67 11.14 -3.29
C GLU A 49 12.67 11.67 -1.85
N ASP A 50 13.29 12.83 -1.59
CA ASP A 50 13.36 13.41 -0.24
C ASP A 50 12.14 14.28 0.10
N ILE A 51 11.04 13.63 0.48
CA ILE A 51 9.76 14.29 0.78
C ILE A 51 9.88 15.36 1.87
N CYS A 52 10.74 15.15 2.87
CA CYS A 52 10.94 16.16 3.92
C CYS A 52 11.62 17.44 3.40
N ASN A 53 12.46 17.33 2.37
CA ASN A 53 13.09 18.51 1.75
C ASN A 53 12.15 19.18 0.76
N GLU A 54 11.37 18.40 0.00
CA GLU A 54 10.39 18.94 -0.94
C GLU A 54 9.28 19.73 -0.23
N PHE A 55 8.91 19.28 0.97
CA PHE A 55 7.91 19.91 1.82
C PHE A 55 8.50 20.25 3.21
N PRO A 56 9.27 21.34 3.34
CA PRO A 56 9.90 21.70 4.60
C PRO A 56 8.89 21.88 5.74
N LYS A 57 9.30 21.56 6.98
CA LYS A 57 8.44 21.62 8.16
C LYS A 57 7.81 22.99 8.38
N GLU A 58 8.52 24.08 8.07
CA GLU A 58 8.04 25.46 8.20
C GLU A 58 6.89 25.70 7.23
N TRP A 59 7.02 25.20 6.01
CA TRP A 59 5.96 25.29 5.00
C TRP A 59 4.76 24.46 5.42
N VAL A 60 4.95 23.20 5.82
CA VAL A 60 3.85 22.33 6.27
C VAL A 60 3.11 22.95 7.45
N GLY A 61 3.85 23.48 8.43
CA GLY A 61 3.27 24.18 9.57
C GLY A 61 2.46 25.42 9.17
N SER A 62 2.96 26.21 8.21
CA SER A 62 2.24 27.38 7.70
C SER A 62 0.93 27.01 7.01
N VAL A 63 0.90 25.92 6.25
CA VAL A 63 -0.31 25.45 5.55
C VAL A 63 -1.33 24.87 6.52
N LEU A 64 -0.87 24.12 7.53
CA LEU A 64 -1.74 23.54 8.56
C LEU A 64 -2.19 24.57 9.62
N GLY A 65 -1.57 25.74 9.68
CA GLY A 65 -1.77 26.69 10.78
C GLY A 65 -1.32 26.14 12.13
N LYS A 66 -0.31 25.26 12.14
CA LYS A 66 0.18 24.55 13.33
C LYS A 66 1.70 24.61 13.40
N THR A 67 2.24 24.59 14.62
CA THR A 67 3.68 24.42 14.81
C THR A 67 4.06 22.96 14.59
N ILE A 68 5.03 22.70 13.72
CA ILE A 68 5.63 21.36 13.56
C ILE A 68 6.82 21.23 14.50
N ILE A 69 6.70 20.39 15.52
CA ILE A 69 7.71 20.27 16.59
C ILE A 69 8.89 19.39 16.17
N LYS A 70 8.64 18.38 15.32
CA LYS A 70 9.66 17.51 14.74
C LYS A 70 9.20 16.94 13.40
N THR A 71 10.17 16.52 12.60
CA THR A 71 9.95 15.73 11.40
C THR A 71 10.68 14.41 11.50
N GLU A 72 10.02 13.33 11.10
CA GLU A 72 10.66 12.01 11.01
C GLU A 72 10.58 11.50 9.58
N LYS A 73 11.71 10.96 9.13
CA LYS A 73 11.87 10.44 7.79
C LYS A 73 11.89 8.92 7.86
N LEU A 74 10.96 8.27 7.19
CA LEU A 74 10.79 6.82 7.20
C LEU A 74 10.89 6.29 5.76
N ASP A 75 12.10 6.31 5.22
CA ASP A 75 12.32 5.89 3.84
C ASP A 75 12.50 4.39 3.70
N SER A 76 11.95 3.88 2.62
CA SER A 76 12.09 2.51 2.15
C SER A 76 12.35 2.53 0.63
N THR A 77 12.58 1.36 0.03
CA THR A 77 12.90 1.24 -1.39
C THR A 77 11.74 1.60 -2.34
N SER A 78 10.51 1.60 -1.84
CA SER A 78 9.30 1.87 -2.65
C SER A 78 8.46 3.00 -2.11
N SER A 79 8.81 3.50 -0.93
CA SER A 79 8.09 4.58 -0.30
C SER A 79 9.03 5.49 0.47
N ASN A 80 8.92 6.78 0.19
CA ASN A 80 9.60 7.83 0.93
C ASN A 80 8.56 8.56 1.76
N VAL A 81 8.79 8.63 3.06
CA VAL A 81 7.80 9.11 4.03
C VAL A 81 8.40 10.26 4.81
N CYS A 82 7.64 11.34 4.93
CA CYS A 82 7.88 12.36 5.94
C CYS A 82 6.68 12.51 6.86
N GLN A 83 6.92 12.36 8.16
CA GLN A 83 5.96 12.63 9.21
C GLN A 83 6.23 14.00 9.83
N TYR A 84 5.18 14.81 9.97
CA TYR A 84 5.21 16.16 10.53
C TYR A 84 4.42 16.17 11.84
N PHE A 85 5.12 16.16 12.96
CA PHE A 85 4.50 16.06 14.28
C PHE A 85 3.98 17.42 14.73
N THR A 86 2.68 17.49 15.01
CA THR A 86 1.98 18.66 15.58
C THR A 86 2.06 18.67 17.11
N ASP A 87 2.25 17.50 17.71
CA ASP A 87 2.59 17.28 19.12
C ASP A 87 3.33 15.93 19.26
N ASP A 88 3.55 15.45 20.48
CA ASP A 88 4.33 14.23 20.74
C ASP A 88 3.72 12.94 20.15
N MET A 89 2.41 12.91 19.90
CA MET A 89 1.67 11.72 19.43
C MET A 89 0.96 11.93 18.09
N ASN A 90 0.72 13.18 17.69
CA ASN A 90 -0.08 13.53 16.54
C ASN A 90 0.78 14.05 15.40
N PHE A 91 0.59 13.50 14.21
CA PHE A 91 1.34 13.88 13.02
C PHE A 91 0.49 13.80 11.76
N VAL A 92 0.89 14.59 10.76
CA VAL A 92 0.45 14.47 9.37
C VAL A 92 1.56 13.79 8.57
N THR A 93 1.20 12.95 7.62
CA THR A 93 2.16 12.21 6.80
C THR A 93 2.04 12.61 5.34
N LEU A 94 3.19 12.80 4.69
CA LEU A 94 3.31 12.75 3.24
C LEU A 94 4.10 11.50 2.87
N ARG A 95 3.51 10.64 2.04
CA ARG A 95 4.10 9.36 1.64
C ARG A 95 4.10 9.23 0.14
N LEU A 96 5.28 9.32 -0.47
CA LEU A 96 5.44 8.98 -1.89
C LEU A 96 5.49 7.47 -2.01
N ASN A 97 4.70 6.89 -2.90
CA ASN A 97 4.64 5.45 -3.14
C ASN A 97 4.88 5.17 -4.62
N ASN A 98 5.85 4.31 -4.91
CA ASN A 98 6.11 3.78 -6.25
C ASN A 98 5.25 2.53 -6.50
N LEU A 99 3.94 2.73 -6.57
CA LEU A 99 2.91 1.70 -6.70
C LEU A 99 1.75 2.20 -7.58
N SER A 100 0.95 1.26 -8.09
CA SER A 100 -0.23 1.59 -8.88
C SER A 100 -1.31 2.27 -8.04
N ALA A 101 -1.73 3.47 -8.45
CA ALA A 101 -2.81 4.20 -7.79
C ALA A 101 -4.16 3.48 -7.91
N GLU A 102 -4.41 2.80 -9.04
CA GLU A 102 -5.64 2.04 -9.25
C GLU A 102 -5.67 0.76 -8.41
N GLU A 103 -4.53 0.09 -8.23
CA GLU A 103 -4.47 -1.06 -7.32
C GLU A 103 -4.58 -0.63 -5.86
N GLN A 104 -3.96 0.50 -5.48
CA GLN A 104 -4.17 1.10 -4.16
C GLN A 104 -5.67 1.35 -3.91
N LYS A 105 -6.37 1.96 -4.87
CA LYS A 105 -7.81 2.20 -4.80
C LYS A 105 -8.63 0.91 -4.66
N LYS A 106 -8.30 -0.15 -5.42
CA LYS A 106 -8.95 -1.46 -5.28
C LYS A 106 -8.72 -2.08 -3.91
N GLY A 107 -7.49 -2.06 -3.40
CA GLY A 107 -7.15 -2.58 -2.08
C GLY A 107 -7.94 -1.90 -0.97
N GLN A 108 -8.12 -0.58 -1.07
CA GLN A 108 -8.94 0.20 -0.14
C GLN A 108 -10.42 -0.23 -0.18
N ILE A 109 -10.98 -0.45 -1.37
CA ILE A 109 -12.36 -0.99 -1.53
C ILE A 109 -12.49 -2.38 -0.91
N THR A 110 -11.50 -3.26 -1.12
CA THR A 110 -11.47 -4.61 -0.52
C THR A 110 -11.45 -4.57 1.01
N LEU A 111 -10.85 -3.52 1.60
CA LEU A 111 -10.86 -3.26 3.05
C LEU A 111 -12.19 -2.65 3.55
N GLY A 112 -13.24 -2.61 2.72
CA GLY A 112 -14.55 -2.05 3.08
C GLY A 112 -14.59 -0.52 3.13
N ARG A 113 -13.56 0.16 2.62
CA ARG A 113 -13.48 1.63 2.61
C ARG A 113 -14.20 2.17 1.37
N THR A 114 -14.70 3.40 1.49
CA THR A 114 -15.35 4.08 0.37
C THR A 114 -14.39 5.03 -0.33
N ILE A 115 -14.54 5.14 -1.64
CA ILE A 115 -13.73 6.03 -2.48
C ILE A 115 -14.60 7.21 -2.91
N ALA A 116 -14.09 8.41 -2.69
CA ALA A 116 -14.73 9.67 -3.08
C ALA A 116 -13.74 10.57 -3.84
N THR A 117 -14.24 11.68 -4.36
CA THR A 117 -13.44 12.77 -4.92
C THR A 117 -13.73 14.06 -4.18
N ASN A 118 -12.86 15.06 -4.32
CA ASN A 118 -13.05 16.39 -3.76
C ASN A 118 -12.66 17.47 -4.78
N ASN A 119 -13.60 18.37 -5.09
CA ASN A 119 -13.40 19.42 -6.10
C ASN A 119 -12.36 20.49 -5.72
N LYS A 120 -11.92 20.55 -4.45
CA LYS A 120 -10.82 21.44 -4.03
C LYS A 120 -9.44 20.96 -4.50
N ILE A 121 -9.29 19.68 -4.86
CA ILE A 121 -8.01 19.10 -5.26
C ILE A 121 -7.98 19.05 -6.80
N GLN A 122 -7.05 19.80 -7.40
CA GLN A 122 -7.07 20.07 -8.84
C GLN A 122 -6.42 18.97 -9.70
N MET A 123 -5.51 18.20 -9.11
CA MET A 123 -4.89 17.05 -9.78
C MET A 123 -5.75 15.80 -9.69
N GLU A 124 -5.42 14.79 -10.49
CA GLU A 124 -6.05 13.48 -10.38
C GLU A 124 -5.82 12.91 -8.97
N HIS A 125 -6.89 12.48 -8.32
CA HIS A 125 -6.84 12.04 -6.93
C HIS A 125 -8.05 11.17 -6.57
N PHE A 126 -7.96 10.52 -5.43
CA PHE A 126 -9.13 9.99 -4.73
C PHE A 126 -8.99 10.14 -3.21
N VAL A 127 -10.13 10.23 -2.54
CA VAL A 127 -10.24 10.33 -1.09
C VAL A 127 -10.75 9.00 -0.54
N VAL A 128 -10.00 8.38 0.34
CA VAL A 128 -10.38 7.13 1.00
C VAL A 128 -11.04 7.44 2.33
N LYS A 129 -12.26 6.95 2.53
CA LYS A 129 -13.00 7.10 3.78
C LYS A 129 -13.23 5.75 4.47
N GLN A 130 -13.04 5.75 5.78
CA GLN A 130 -13.38 4.64 6.65
C GLN A 130 -14.91 4.46 6.73
N GLU A 131 -15.36 3.34 7.30
CA GLU A 131 -16.78 3.02 7.46
C GLU A 131 -17.52 4.07 8.32
N ASN A 132 -16.84 4.68 9.29
CA ASN A 132 -17.36 5.78 10.11
C ASN A 132 -17.42 7.14 9.38
N GLY A 133 -17.03 7.19 8.10
CA GLY A 133 -17.03 8.40 7.27
C GLY A 133 -15.80 9.30 7.41
N LEU A 134 -14.88 9.01 8.33
CA LEU A 134 -13.63 9.77 8.48
C LEU A 134 -12.67 9.47 7.32
N ILE A 135 -11.89 10.46 6.91
CA ILE A 135 -10.83 10.27 5.91
C ILE A 135 -9.70 9.43 6.51
N ASN A 136 -9.38 8.34 5.81
CA ASN A 136 -8.23 7.49 6.05
C ASN A 136 -6.97 8.11 5.42
N ASP A 137 -7.03 8.37 4.11
CA ASP A 137 -5.96 8.99 3.33
C ASP A 137 -6.54 9.71 2.10
N ILE A 138 -5.75 10.62 1.54
CA ILE A 138 -6.02 11.28 0.26
C ILE A 138 -4.86 10.94 -0.67
N VAL A 139 -5.16 10.28 -1.79
CA VAL A 139 -4.16 9.84 -2.76
C VAL A 139 -4.10 10.81 -3.93
N LEU A 140 -2.95 11.45 -4.11
CA LEU A 140 -2.63 12.36 -5.20
C LEU A 140 -1.85 11.62 -6.29
N ILE A 141 -2.45 11.44 -7.46
CA ILE A 141 -1.92 10.59 -8.54
C ILE A 141 -0.93 11.41 -9.38
N LEU A 142 0.33 10.97 -9.38
CA LEU A 142 1.41 11.64 -10.14
C LEU A 142 1.57 10.98 -11.51
N ASN A 143 1.47 9.65 -11.55
CA ASN A 143 1.28 8.85 -12.74
C ASN A 143 0.69 7.47 -12.36
N ASN A 144 0.53 6.58 -13.33
CA ASN A 144 -0.08 5.26 -13.12
C ASN A 144 0.59 4.43 -12.02
N ASN A 145 1.89 4.59 -11.78
CA ASN A 145 2.70 3.80 -10.85
C ASN A 145 3.38 4.66 -9.77
N LEU A 146 2.94 5.90 -9.58
CA LEU A 146 3.51 6.80 -8.59
C LEU A 146 2.42 7.70 -8.03
N PHE A 147 2.25 7.71 -6.72
CA PHE A 147 1.31 8.60 -6.05
C PHE A 147 1.86 9.12 -4.73
N LEU A 148 1.38 10.29 -4.32
CA LEU A 148 1.64 10.86 -3.00
C LEU A 148 0.38 10.68 -2.14
N ALA A 149 0.47 9.90 -1.08
CA ALA A 149 -0.58 9.79 -0.08
C ALA A 149 -0.41 10.86 1.00
N VAL A 150 -1.52 11.49 1.37
CA VAL A 150 -1.64 12.46 2.45
C VAL A 150 -2.53 11.83 3.52
N ASP A 151 -1.97 11.58 4.70
CA ASP A 151 -2.68 10.97 5.82
C ASP A 151 -2.32 11.66 7.15
N ARG A 152 -2.89 11.16 8.24
CA ARG A 152 -2.66 11.67 9.60
C ARG A 152 -2.85 10.57 10.62
N SER A 153 -2.18 10.70 11.77
CA SER A 153 -2.35 9.74 12.87
C SER A 153 -3.70 9.84 13.58
N SER A 154 -4.30 11.04 13.63
CA SER A 154 -5.63 11.25 14.21
C SER A 154 -6.26 12.56 13.73
N THR A 155 -7.55 12.75 13.99
CA THR A 155 -8.27 14.01 13.71
C THR A 155 -7.79 15.18 14.58
N LYS A 156 -6.98 14.95 15.61
CA LYS A 156 -6.31 16.01 16.38
C LYS A 156 -5.13 16.62 15.61
N ALA A 157 -4.41 15.80 14.84
CA ALA A 157 -3.32 16.28 13.99
C ALA A 157 -3.86 17.22 12.90
N ALA A 158 -4.96 16.83 12.27
CA ALA A 158 -5.71 17.62 11.32
C ALA A 158 -7.15 17.10 11.23
N SER A 159 -8.15 17.97 11.32
CA SER A 159 -9.56 17.68 11.04
C SER A 159 -9.79 17.31 9.57
N GLU A 160 -10.99 16.78 9.25
CA GLU A 160 -11.40 16.43 7.87
C GLU A 160 -11.21 17.59 6.89
N GLU A 161 -11.57 18.81 7.30
CA GLU A 161 -11.41 19.98 6.47
C GLU A 161 -9.95 20.41 6.34
N GLU A 162 -9.19 20.39 7.45
CA GLU A 162 -7.76 20.72 7.45
C GLU A 162 -6.97 19.77 6.53
N ILE A 163 -7.22 18.46 6.56
CA ILE A 163 -6.48 17.51 5.72
C ILE A 163 -6.82 17.64 4.23
N ILE A 164 -8.08 17.97 3.88
CA ILE A 164 -8.47 18.26 2.48
C ILE A 164 -7.79 19.54 2.00
N ASN A 165 -7.80 20.60 2.81
CA ASN A 165 -7.16 21.87 2.45
C ASN A 165 -5.63 21.70 2.33
N PHE A 166 -5.03 20.88 3.20
CA PHE A 166 -3.61 20.53 3.13
C PHE A 166 -3.30 19.76 1.84
N ALA A 167 -4.05 18.70 1.52
CA ALA A 167 -3.87 17.94 0.28
C ALA A 167 -4.09 18.80 -0.98
N SER A 168 -5.07 19.71 -0.96
CA SER A 168 -5.29 20.70 -2.04
C SER A 168 -4.05 21.60 -2.20
N THR A 169 -3.50 22.12 -1.11
CA THR A 169 -2.31 22.98 -1.15
C THR A 169 -1.06 22.24 -1.64
N VAL A 170 -0.87 20.99 -1.18
CA VAL A 170 0.17 20.09 -1.69
C VAL A 170 0.01 19.84 -3.19
N SER A 171 -1.21 19.53 -3.65
CA SER A 171 -1.48 19.31 -5.08
C SER A 171 -1.16 20.55 -5.93
N ASN A 172 -1.55 21.74 -5.47
CA ASN A 172 -1.26 22.98 -6.16
C ASN A 172 0.25 23.26 -6.25
N ARG A 173 0.99 22.93 -5.18
CA ARG A 173 2.45 23.08 -5.17
C ARG A 173 3.12 22.14 -6.18
N ILE A 174 2.66 20.88 -6.22
CA ILE A 174 3.15 19.88 -7.18
C ILE A 174 2.89 20.34 -8.63
N LEU A 175 1.67 20.79 -8.92
CA LEU A 175 1.29 21.24 -10.26
C LEU A 175 2.07 22.48 -10.72
N LYS A 176 2.46 23.36 -9.79
CA LYS A 176 3.29 24.53 -10.10
C LYS A 176 4.77 24.19 -10.27
N GLY A 177 5.22 23.06 -9.75
CA GLY A 177 6.65 22.73 -9.68
C GLY A 177 7.43 23.65 -8.74
N ASP A 178 6.76 24.29 -7.77
CA ASP A 178 7.36 25.22 -6.80
C ASP A 178 8.13 24.47 -5.71
N PHE A 179 9.13 23.70 -6.13
CA PHE A 179 10.05 22.99 -5.26
C PHE A 179 11.27 23.89 -5.03
N GLN A 180 11.40 24.41 -3.81
CA GLN A 180 12.58 25.18 -3.42
C GLN A 180 13.74 24.18 -3.32
N VAL A 181 14.51 24.04 -4.40
CA VAL A 181 15.82 23.43 -4.34
C VAL A 181 16.67 24.37 -3.49
N SER A 182 16.67 24.17 -2.18
CA SER A 182 17.72 24.70 -1.33
C SER A 182 18.99 23.97 -1.73
N SER A 183 19.66 24.53 -2.74
CA SER A 183 21.04 24.32 -3.09
C SER A 183 21.91 24.79 -1.93
N VAL A 184 21.85 24.07 -0.81
CA VAL A 184 22.91 24.13 0.19
C VAL A 184 24.01 23.25 -0.36
N ALA A 185 25.05 23.89 -0.89
CA ALA A 185 26.31 23.23 -1.21
C ALA A 185 26.69 22.29 -0.05
N PRO A 186 27.15 21.06 -0.32
CA PRO A 186 27.44 20.09 0.72
C PRO A 186 28.54 20.64 1.62
N THR A 187 28.13 21.23 2.74
CA THR A 187 29.04 21.51 3.84
C THR A 187 29.42 20.14 4.37
N GLU A 188 30.71 19.84 4.30
CA GLU A 188 31.36 18.60 4.67
C GLU A 188 30.95 18.18 6.10
N LYS A 189 29.80 17.50 6.21
CA LYS A 189 29.35 16.91 7.46
C LYS A 189 30.29 15.75 7.74
N LYS A 190 31.06 15.89 8.82
CA LYS A 190 31.69 14.80 9.56
C LYS A 190 30.79 13.57 9.45
N LYS A 191 31.31 12.48 8.85
CA LYS A 191 30.64 11.17 8.78
C LYS A 191 30.30 10.72 10.19
N SER A 192 29.11 11.11 10.66
CA SER A 192 28.38 10.37 11.66
C SER A 192 28.04 9.05 10.99
N VAL A 193 28.90 8.05 11.21
CA VAL A 193 28.62 6.66 10.82
C VAL A 193 27.46 6.22 11.71
N VAL A 194 26.24 6.55 11.30
CA VAL A 194 25.04 5.90 11.84
C VAL A 194 25.20 4.44 11.47
N PRO A 195 25.28 3.51 12.46
CA PRO A 195 25.44 2.11 12.16
C PRO A 195 24.30 1.66 11.24
N LEU A 196 24.63 0.95 10.17
CA LEU A 196 23.60 0.30 9.37
C LEU A 196 22.84 -0.68 10.28
N PRO A 197 21.50 -0.77 10.14
CA PRO A 197 20.71 -1.72 10.92
C PRO A 197 21.25 -3.13 10.69
N GLN A 198 21.34 -3.90 11.78
CA GLN A 198 21.73 -5.30 11.69
C GLN A 198 20.60 -6.08 11.00
N GLU A 199 20.93 -7.21 10.38
CA GLU A 199 19.95 -8.08 9.72
C GLU A 199 18.79 -8.49 10.65
N THR A 200 19.08 -8.70 11.94
CA THR A 200 18.07 -8.98 12.96
C THR A 200 17.12 -7.81 13.19
N ASP A 201 17.56 -6.56 12.98
CA ASP A 201 16.73 -5.37 13.11
C ASP A 201 15.75 -5.27 11.93
N ILE A 202 16.14 -5.75 10.74
CA ILE A 202 15.28 -5.83 9.56
C ILE A 202 14.18 -6.85 9.79
N VAL A 203 14.53 -8.04 10.28
CA VAL A 203 13.58 -9.10 10.65
C VAL A 203 12.60 -8.60 11.73
N ARG A 204 13.11 -7.91 12.76
CA ARG A 204 12.29 -7.35 13.83
C ARG A 204 11.32 -6.30 13.31
N SER A 205 11.83 -5.31 12.57
CA SER A 205 11.04 -4.23 11.97
C SER A 205 9.93 -4.78 11.08
N PHE A 206 10.22 -5.82 10.29
CA PHE A 206 9.25 -6.46 9.41
C PHE A 206 8.02 -6.98 10.18
N PHE A 207 8.25 -7.73 11.26
CA PHE A 207 7.15 -8.28 12.06
C PHE A 207 6.48 -7.24 12.96
N GLU A 208 7.21 -6.22 13.41
CA GLU A 208 6.62 -5.09 14.15
C GLU A 208 5.64 -4.31 13.27
N ILE A 209 6.01 -4.02 12.02
CA ILE A 209 5.12 -3.35 11.06
C ILE A 209 3.84 -4.17 10.79
N ILE A 210 3.96 -5.51 10.75
CA ILE A 210 2.79 -6.40 10.66
C ILE A 210 1.92 -6.27 11.92
N GLY A 211 2.53 -6.31 13.11
CA GLY A 211 1.83 -6.15 14.39
C GLY A 211 1.16 -4.76 14.56
N GLU A 212 1.74 -3.72 13.95
CA GLU A 212 1.19 -2.36 13.87
C GLU A 212 0.06 -2.21 12.84
N HIS A 213 -0.38 -3.29 12.21
CA HIS A 213 -1.45 -3.28 11.19
C HIS A 213 -1.11 -2.44 9.96
N ARG A 214 0.16 -2.44 9.54
CA ARG A 214 0.66 -1.77 8.34
C ARG A 214 1.13 -2.79 7.28
N PRO A 215 0.24 -3.69 6.81
CA PRO A 215 0.63 -4.83 5.98
C PRO A 215 1.27 -4.44 4.64
N SER A 216 0.86 -3.31 4.05
CA SER A 216 1.48 -2.77 2.84
C SER A 216 2.95 -2.44 3.05
N ASP A 217 3.30 -1.86 4.20
CA ASP A 217 4.67 -1.46 4.52
C ASP A 217 5.56 -2.69 4.73
N ALA A 218 5.02 -3.76 5.34
CA ALA A 218 5.70 -5.03 5.50
C ALA A 218 5.99 -5.70 4.14
N VAL A 219 5.01 -5.72 3.22
CA VAL A 219 5.20 -6.22 1.85
C VAL A 219 6.36 -5.50 1.16
N MET A 220 6.56 -4.22 1.42
CA MET A 220 7.67 -3.46 0.82
C MET A 220 9.06 -3.82 1.35
N MET A 221 9.14 -4.51 2.49
CA MET A 221 10.39 -5.06 2.99
C MET A 221 10.74 -6.39 2.33
N MET A 222 9.84 -6.97 1.52
CA MET A 222 10.08 -8.22 0.81
C MET A 222 10.77 -8.00 -0.53
N THR A 223 11.53 -9.00 -0.95
CA THR A 223 12.25 -9.01 -2.24
C THR A 223 11.28 -8.94 -3.43
N PRO A 224 11.68 -8.33 -4.57
CA PRO A 224 10.88 -8.29 -5.78
C PRO A 224 10.42 -9.65 -6.30
N ILE A 225 11.13 -10.76 -6.03
CA ILE A 225 10.68 -12.09 -6.46
C ILE A 225 9.35 -12.49 -5.80
N ASN A 226 9.16 -12.11 -4.53
CA ASN A 226 7.95 -12.37 -3.74
C ASN A 226 6.85 -11.32 -3.96
N THR A 227 7.20 -10.19 -4.57
CA THR A 227 6.32 -9.04 -4.78
C THR A 227 6.36 -8.55 -6.22
N SER A 228 6.61 -9.47 -7.16
CA SER A 228 6.93 -9.16 -8.57
C SER A 228 5.77 -8.55 -9.32
N ASN A 229 4.55 -8.76 -8.82
CA ASN A 229 3.34 -8.19 -9.34
C ASN A 229 2.36 -7.86 -8.21
N ASP A 230 1.37 -7.05 -8.50
CA ASP A 230 0.46 -6.52 -7.48
C ASP A 230 -0.45 -7.61 -6.89
N SER A 231 -0.76 -8.66 -7.65
CA SER A 231 -1.49 -9.84 -7.12
C SER A 231 -0.72 -10.50 -5.98
N THR A 232 0.60 -10.72 -6.15
CA THR A 232 1.45 -11.28 -5.09
C THR A 232 1.57 -10.35 -3.89
N LYS A 233 1.72 -9.04 -4.10
CA LYS A 233 1.72 -8.04 -3.01
C LYS A 233 0.42 -8.06 -2.22
N GLN A 234 -0.71 -8.10 -2.91
CA GLN A 234 -2.03 -8.11 -2.29
C GLN A 234 -2.25 -9.40 -1.51
N ALA A 235 -1.84 -10.55 -2.03
CA ALA A 235 -1.94 -11.82 -1.33
C ALA A 235 -1.19 -11.77 0.03
N TRP A 236 0.04 -11.23 0.02
CA TRP A 236 0.79 -11.02 1.25
C TRP A 236 0.14 -10.00 2.18
N ALA A 237 -0.33 -8.86 1.66
CA ALA A 237 -0.97 -7.84 2.48
C ALA A 237 -2.25 -8.37 3.16
N VAL A 238 -3.05 -9.16 2.46
CA VAL A 238 -4.23 -9.85 3.01
C VAL A 238 -3.81 -10.82 4.12
N GLN A 239 -2.78 -11.62 3.89
CA GLN A 239 -2.26 -12.54 4.91
C GLN A 239 -1.75 -11.79 6.14
N PHE A 240 -1.00 -10.70 5.97
CA PHE A 240 -0.50 -9.88 7.07
C PHE A 240 -1.61 -9.13 7.80
N ASN A 241 -2.71 -8.78 7.13
CA ASN A 241 -3.86 -8.18 7.78
C ASN A 241 -4.69 -9.18 8.61
N ALA A 242 -4.42 -10.50 8.48
CA ALA A 242 -5.12 -11.53 9.25
C ALA A 242 -4.68 -11.58 10.73
N PHE A 243 -3.57 -10.94 11.08
CA PHE A 243 -3.08 -10.86 12.45
C PHE A 243 -3.82 -9.78 13.24
N LYS A 244 -4.17 -10.11 14.48
CA LYS A 244 -4.64 -9.15 15.49
C LYS A 244 -3.46 -8.57 16.27
N SER A 245 -2.47 -9.40 16.59
CA SER A 245 -1.20 -8.94 17.16
C SER A 245 -0.07 -9.90 16.79
N MET A 246 1.15 -9.35 16.72
CA MET A 246 2.36 -10.11 16.45
C MET A 246 3.54 -9.47 17.18
N ALA A 247 4.37 -10.29 17.83
CA ALA A 247 5.56 -9.82 18.51
C ALA A 247 6.72 -10.82 18.34
N VAL A 248 7.92 -10.31 18.06
CA VAL A 248 9.13 -11.12 17.99
C VAL A 248 9.63 -11.47 19.39
N LYS A 249 9.73 -12.76 19.71
CA LYS A 249 10.27 -13.28 20.97
C LYS A 249 11.77 -13.58 20.87
N ASN A 250 12.19 -14.22 19.79
CA ASN A 250 13.59 -14.62 19.59
C ASN A 250 13.96 -14.61 18.11
N ILE A 251 15.21 -14.28 17.79
CA ILE A 251 15.81 -14.40 16.46
C ILE A 251 17.17 -15.08 16.64
N GLU A 252 17.39 -16.19 15.96
CA GLU A 252 18.67 -16.91 15.97
C GLU A 252 19.11 -17.25 14.54
N PRO A 253 20.42 -17.22 14.23
CA PRO A 253 20.92 -17.71 12.95
C PRO A 253 20.48 -19.16 12.69
N SER A 254 20.14 -19.46 11.44
CA SER A 254 19.76 -20.81 11.00
C SER A 254 20.47 -21.15 9.69
N MET A 255 20.78 -22.43 9.49
CA MET A 255 21.41 -22.92 8.25
C MET A 255 22.68 -22.16 7.87
N GLN A 256 23.53 -21.84 8.86
CA GLN A 256 24.74 -21.04 8.64
C GLN A 256 25.71 -21.65 7.62
N SER A 257 25.70 -22.96 7.43
CA SER A 257 26.47 -23.65 6.38
C SER A 257 26.04 -23.29 4.95
N GLU A 258 24.83 -22.76 4.79
CA GLU A 258 24.24 -22.37 3.50
C GLU A 258 24.29 -20.85 3.28
N TRP A 259 24.82 -20.10 4.24
CA TRP A 259 24.95 -18.65 4.13
C TRP A 259 25.92 -18.29 3.01
N THR A 260 25.52 -17.28 2.24
CA THR A 260 26.36 -16.63 1.23
C THR A 260 26.42 -15.14 1.54
N GLU A 261 27.28 -14.39 0.84
CA GLU A 261 27.36 -12.93 0.99
C GLU A 261 26.00 -12.22 0.80
N ASN A 262 25.08 -12.84 0.05
CA ASN A 262 23.80 -12.23 -0.32
C ASN A 262 22.58 -12.96 0.24
N ILE A 263 22.74 -14.09 0.94
CA ILE A 263 21.62 -14.87 1.45
C ILE A 263 21.96 -15.38 2.84
N HIS A 264 21.16 -14.99 3.82
CA HIS A 264 21.23 -15.47 5.20
C HIS A 264 19.86 -15.94 5.65
N SER A 265 19.83 -16.87 6.59
CA SER A 265 18.59 -17.45 7.12
C SER A 265 18.55 -17.38 8.63
N TYR A 266 17.39 -17.05 9.18
CA TYR A 266 17.15 -16.90 10.60
C TYR A 266 15.94 -17.72 11.04
N LYS A 267 16.04 -18.36 12.20
CA LYS A 267 14.90 -18.95 12.89
C LYS A 267 14.31 -17.92 13.84
N VAL A 268 13.03 -17.63 13.66
CA VAL A 268 12.33 -16.58 14.39
C VAL A 268 11.18 -17.19 15.17
N THR A 269 11.14 -16.90 16.47
CA THR A 269 10.02 -17.26 17.35
C THR A 269 9.13 -16.04 17.53
N LEU A 270 7.85 -16.19 17.20
CA LEU A 270 6.83 -15.15 17.20
C LEU A 270 5.73 -15.50 18.19
N GLN A 271 5.26 -14.53 18.95
CA GLN A 271 3.98 -14.61 19.64
C GLN A 271 2.91 -13.98 18.75
N VAL A 272 1.88 -14.77 18.41
CA VAL A 272 0.86 -14.39 17.43
C VAL A 272 -0.52 -14.49 18.05
N GLU A 273 -1.37 -13.53 17.71
CA GLU A 273 -2.82 -13.60 17.89
C GLU A 273 -3.48 -13.33 16.54
N MET A 274 -4.30 -14.26 16.07
CA MET A 274 -5.05 -14.16 14.82
C MET A 274 -6.37 -13.43 15.05
N LYS A 275 -6.86 -12.73 14.02
CA LYS A 275 -8.23 -12.22 14.03
C LYS A 275 -9.23 -13.38 13.94
N PRO A 276 -10.38 -13.33 14.64
CA PRO A 276 -11.37 -14.40 14.59
C PRO A 276 -11.86 -14.72 13.17
N GLU A 277 -11.97 -13.70 12.31
CA GLU A 277 -12.42 -13.85 10.93
C GLU A 277 -11.43 -14.66 10.07
N ALA A 278 -10.13 -14.60 10.40
CA ALA A 278 -9.07 -15.32 9.66
C ALA A 278 -9.20 -16.85 9.79
N ALA A 279 -9.81 -17.34 10.88
CA ALA A 279 -10.05 -18.77 11.10
C ALA A 279 -11.10 -19.34 10.14
N SER A 280 -11.96 -18.49 9.57
CA SER A 280 -13.03 -18.88 8.66
C SER A 280 -12.62 -18.91 7.18
N VAL A 281 -11.39 -18.48 6.86
CA VAL A 281 -10.90 -18.46 5.48
C VAL A 281 -10.53 -19.87 5.03
N GLN A 282 -11.31 -20.40 4.09
CA GLN A 282 -11.02 -21.64 3.37
C GLN A 282 -10.13 -21.34 2.14
N PRO A 283 -9.20 -22.23 1.74
CA PRO A 283 -9.00 -23.61 2.21
C PRO A 283 -7.98 -23.77 3.35
N MET A 284 -7.25 -22.70 3.71
CA MET A 284 -6.19 -22.76 4.72
C MET A 284 -6.51 -21.80 5.88
N PRO A 285 -7.16 -22.29 6.94
CA PRO A 285 -7.45 -21.49 8.13
C PRO A 285 -6.18 -20.82 8.64
N ASN A 286 -6.28 -19.52 8.97
CA ASN A 286 -5.18 -18.71 9.48
C ASN A 286 -3.90 -18.72 8.63
N TYR A 287 -3.96 -19.15 7.37
CA TYR A 287 -2.79 -19.23 6.48
C TYR A 287 -1.60 -20.00 7.10
N GLY A 288 -1.86 -21.05 7.88
CA GLY A 288 -0.82 -21.86 8.54
C GLY A 288 -0.23 -21.24 9.82
N TRP A 289 -0.89 -20.24 10.40
CA TRP A 289 -0.52 -19.62 11.67
C TRP A 289 -1.45 -20.07 12.80
N ASP A 290 -0.89 -20.26 13.99
CA ASP A 290 -1.65 -20.59 15.19
C ASP A 290 -1.65 -19.43 16.19
N ASN A 291 -2.66 -19.36 17.06
CA ASN A 291 -2.57 -18.49 18.23
C ASN A 291 -1.50 -19.03 19.18
N GLY A 292 -0.64 -18.16 19.69
CA GLY A 292 0.46 -18.56 20.58
C GLY A 292 1.84 -18.41 19.93
N ASN A 293 2.75 -19.31 20.30
CA ASN A 293 4.12 -19.30 19.77
C ASN A 293 4.19 -19.97 18.41
N ASN A 294 4.74 -19.27 17.43
CA ASN A 294 4.99 -19.76 16.08
C ASN A 294 6.48 -19.68 15.79
N ILE A 295 7.00 -20.66 15.06
CA ILE A 295 8.37 -20.66 14.54
C ILE A 295 8.31 -20.45 13.03
N ARG A 296 9.14 -19.55 12.52
CA ARG A 296 9.33 -19.31 11.08
C ARG A 296 10.81 -19.24 10.74
N TRP A 297 11.12 -19.64 9.52
CA TRP A 297 12.44 -19.49 8.93
C TRP A 297 12.40 -18.33 7.95
N ILE A 298 13.15 -17.29 8.27
CA ILE A 298 13.18 -16.04 7.52
C ILE A 298 14.47 -15.99 6.75
N GLN A 299 14.32 -16.04 5.43
CA GLN A 299 15.43 -15.82 4.52
C GLN A 299 15.55 -14.33 4.27
N LEU A 300 16.74 -13.79 4.43
CA LEU A 300 17.13 -12.48 3.97
C LEU A 300 17.90 -12.62 2.65
N GLU A 301 17.60 -11.73 1.71
CA GLU A 301 18.34 -11.62 0.46
C GLU A 301 18.88 -10.20 0.31
N LYS A 302 20.13 -10.08 -0.13
CA LYS A 302 20.80 -8.80 -0.35
C LYS A 302 20.65 -8.39 -1.81
N ILE A 303 19.87 -7.35 -2.06
CA ILE A 303 19.60 -6.79 -3.38
C ILE A 303 20.09 -5.34 -3.40
N ASN A 304 20.95 -5.00 -4.36
CA ASN A 304 21.55 -3.66 -4.47
C ASN A 304 22.19 -3.18 -3.14
N ASN A 305 22.92 -4.07 -2.48
CA ASN A 305 23.56 -3.85 -1.18
C ASN A 305 22.60 -3.59 0.00
N LYS A 306 21.32 -3.95 -0.12
CA LYS A 306 20.31 -3.84 0.95
C LYS A 306 19.69 -5.21 1.23
N TRP A 307 19.60 -5.58 2.51
CA TRP A 307 18.91 -6.79 2.95
C TRP A 307 17.38 -6.61 2.93
N MET A 308 16.68 -7.63 2.43
CA MET A 308 15.22 -7.68 2.29
C MET A 308 14.70 -9.06 2.69
N ILE A 309 13.42 -9.18 3.01
CA ILE A 309 12.76 -10.46 3.30
C ILE A 309 12.60 -11.26 2.00
N GLY A 310 13.44 -12.27 1.82
CA GLY A 310 13.45 -13.18 0.67
C GLY A 310 12.52 -14.38 0.82
N GLY A 311 12.06 -14.69 2.03
CA GLY A 311 11.12 -15.79 2.24
C GLY A 311 10.66 -15.95 3.68
N ILE A 312 9.49 -16.56 3.85
CA ILE A 312 8.90 -16.92 5.14
C ILE A 312 8.51 -18.40 5.09
N GLY A 313 9.34 -19.26 5.65
CA GLY A 313 9.14 -20.71 5.71
C GLY A 313 8.51 -21.17 7.02
N THR A 314 7.76 -22.27 6.96
CA THR A 314 7.27 -23.02 8.13
C THR A 314 8.22 -24.16 8.55
N GLY A 315 9.33 -24.33 7.83
CA GLY A 315 10.43 -25.25 8.10
C GLY A 315 11.75 -24.67 7.59
N PRO A 316 12.90 -25.27 7.97
CA PRO A 316 14.21 -24.94 7.42
C PRO A 316 14.27 -25.24 5.92
#